data_AF-A0A1Y1QWA3-F1
#
_entry.id   AF-A0A1Y1QWA3-F1
#
_cell.length_a   1.000
_cell.length_b   1.000
_cell.length_c   1.000
_cell.angle_alpha   90.00
_cell.angle_beta   90.00
_cell.angle_gamma   90.00
#
_symmetry.space_group_name_H-M   'P 1'
#
loop_
_entity.id
_entity.type
_entity.pdbx_description
1 polymer ?
#
loop_
_entity_poly.entity_id
_entity_poly.type
_entity_poly.pdbx_seq_one_letter_code
_entity_poly.pdbx_strand_id
1 'polypeptide(L)'
;MQKPFLALLLSVVALAGCDNDHHENPNTATRDHINFTTYAEKCDPSDGGIPAKKAYGNQPTEAIADDAAEVVTDCTYVTNDGDRELGNHGSCGTLDKTGLLHFNKQALNQVDWSNFYGMECIHVKTNKESSSGWYFLTQEGLGRRTITSDNGCLPFQKGLAVGWVDGKIAYYDRMMKIVHQTDYVWSSDFYTDYARVCKRRGDRREYLDCGYIDTDMEVIVETKYPMDKTPEPPNQ
;
A
#
# COMPACT_ATOMS: atom_id res chain seq x y z
N MET A 1 2.99 39.76 -35.77
CA MET A 1 1.86 38.81 -35.87
C MET A 1 1.64 38.19 -34.50
N GLN A 2 0.74 38.78 -33.70
CA GLN A 2 0.32 38.28 -32.39
C GLN A 2 -0.76 37.21 -32.56
N LYS A 3 -0.62 36.06 -31.91
CA LYS A 3 -1.71 35.09 -31.74
C LYS A 3 -2.21 35.18 -30.29
N PRO A 4 -3.53 35.31 -30.04
CA PRO A 4 -4.06 35.32 -28.69
C PRO A 4 -4.24 33.90 -28.14
N PHE A 5 -4.06 33.81 -26.82
CA PHE A 5 -4.35 32.67 -25.96
C PHE A 5 -5.76 32.81 -25.34
N LEU A 6 -6.28 31.68 -24.81
CA LEU A 6 -7.44 31.50 -23.91
C LEU A 6 -8.85 31.58 -24.56
N ALA A 7 -9.85 30.78 -24.19
CA ALA A 7 -10.01 29.84 -23.07
C ALA A 7 -11.02 28.73 -23.43
N LEU A 8 -10.80 27.52 -22.92
CA LEU A 8 -11.76 26.41 -22.92
C LEU A 8 -12.50 26.45 -21.57
N LEU A 9 -13.83 26.62 -21.58
CA LEU A 9 -14.69 26.46 -20.41
C LEU A 9 -15.50 25.17 -20.58
N LEU A 10 -15.12 24.14 -19.84
CA LEU A 10 -15.96 22.97 -19.56
C LEU A 10 -16.50 23.12 -18.14
N SER A 11 -17.82 23.12 -18.00
CA SER A 11 -18.51 22.82 -16.74
C SER A 11 -19.73 21.97 -17.04
N VAL A 12 -19.66 20.69 -16.71
CA VAL A 12 -20.80 19.79 -16.56
C VAL A 12 -20.65 19.15 -15.19
N VAL A 13 -21.56 19.45 -14.27
CA VAL A 13 -21.92 18.56 -13.17
C VAL A 13 -23.42 18.75 -12.91
N ALA A 14 -24.20 17.75 -13.30
CA ALA A 14 -25.57 17.56 -12.85
C ALA A 14 -25.54 16.66 -11.61
N LEU A 15 -26.06 17.15 -10.49
CA LEU A 15 -26.26 16.36 -9.27
C LEU A 15 -27.62 15.69 -9.33
N ALA A 16 -27.64 14.36 -9.27
CA ALA A 16 -28.83 13.58 -9.00
C ALA A 16 -29.04 13.51 -7.47
N GLY A 17 -30.17 14.03 -7.00
CA GLY A 17 -30.64 13.86 -5.62
C GLY A 17 -31.42 12.55 -5.49
N CYS A 18 -31.13 11.78 -4.44
CA CYS A 18 -31.99 10.71 -3.96
C CYS A 18 -32.75 11.24 -2.74
N ASP A 19 -34.07 11.27 -2.86
CA ASP A 19 -35.03 11.51 -1.78
C ASP A 19 -34.91 10.41 -0.71
N ASN A 20 -34.89 10.81 0.55
CA ASN A 20 -35.15 9.94 1.70
C ASN A 20 -36.19 10.64 2.57
N ASP A 21 -37.43 10.18 2.44
CA ASP A 21 -38.54 10.50 3.33
C ASP A 21 -38.35 9.78 4.68
N HIS A 22 -38.14 10.55 5.75
CA HIS A 22 -38.33 10.09 7.12
C HIS A 22 -39.29 11.03 7.86
N HIS A 23 -40.53 10.54 8.03
CA HIS A 23 -41.52 11.09 8.94
C HIS A 23 -41.22 10.70 10.39
N GLU A 24 -41.09 11.75 11.21
CA GLU A 24 -41.69 11.96 12.54
C GLU A 24 -41.53 10.95 13.70
N ASN A 25 -40.88 11.52 14.73
CA ASN A 25 -40.93 11.32 16.20
C ASN A 25 -42.38 11.45 16.78
N PRO A 26 -42.71 11.37 18.11
CA PRO A 26 -42.02 10.85 19.31
C PRO A 26 -42.88 9.99 20.29
N ASN A 27 -42.20 9.49 21.34
CA ASN A 27 -42.58 9.44 22.77
C ASN A 27 -43.25 8.22 23.46
N THR A 28 -42.65 7.94 24.64
CA THR A 28 -43.20 7.51 25.95
C THR A 28 -43.36 6.02 26.34
N ALA A 29 -42.50 5.63 27.29
CA ALA A 29 -42.80 5.17 28.65
C ALA A 29 -43.34 3.74 28.96
N THR A 30 -42.52 3.06 29.79
CA THR A 30 -42.85 2.30 31.02
C THR A 30 -43.45 0.89 30.98
N ARG A 31 -42.71 0.02 31.70
CA ARG A 31 -43.08 -0.96 32.75
C ARG A 31 -43.86 -2.24 32.43
N ASP A 32 -43.20 -3.31 32.92
CA ASP A 32 -43.70 -4.40 33.76
C ASP A 32 -44.64 -5.48 33.19
N HIS A 33 -44.10 -6.70 33.30
CA HIS A 33 -44.73 -7.99 33.59
C HIS A 33 -45.96 -8.41 32.76
N ILE A 34 -45.89 -9.61 32.16
CA ILE A 34 -46.72 -10.77 32.55
C ILE A 34 -46.36 -11.99 31.69
N ASN A 35 -46.32 -13.13 32.37
CA ASN A 35 -46.17 -14.50 31.87
C ASN A 35 -47.16 -14.85 30.76
N PHE A 36 -46.73 -15.68 29.80
CA PHE A 36 -47.63 -16.59 29.11
C PHE A 36 -47.12 -18.02 29.17
N THR A 37 -47.99 -18.84 29.75
CA THR A 37 -48.05 -20.28 29.78
C THR A 37 -48.33 -20.85 28.39
N THR A 38 -47.61 -21.93 28.07
CA THR A 38 -48.04 -23.13 27.32
C THR A 38 -48.87 -22.97 26.04
N TYR A 39 -48.24 -23.34 24.91
CA TYR A 39 -48.79 -24.36 24.01
C TYR A 39 -47.69 -25.36 23.67
N ALA A 40 -47.97 -26.63 23.95
CA ALA A 40 -47.15 -27.77 23.59
C ALA A 40 -47.64 -28.31 22.24
N GLU A 41 -46.76 -28.32 21.25
CA GLU A 41 -46.85 -29.27 20.15
C GLU A 41 -45.51 -29.99 20.01
N LYS A 42 -45.61 -31.32 20.00
CA LYS A 42 -44.51 -32.28 19.92
C LYS A 42 -43.96 -32.30 18.50
N CYS A 43 -42.63 -32.27 18.38
CA CYS A 43 -41.90 -32.97 17.32
C CYS A 43 -40.61 -33.57 17.90
N ASP A 44 -40.31 -34.78 17.41
CA ASP A 44 -39.36 -35.81 17.82
C ASP A 44 -37.87 -35.36 17.85
N PRO A 45 -36.99 -36.00 18.66
CA PRO A 45 -35.57 -35.68 18.76
C PRO A 45 -34.73 -36.65 17.92
N SER A 46 -34.16 -36.18 16.82
CA SER A 46 -32.93 -36.77 16.25
C SER A 46 -32.38 -35.87 15.14
N ASP A 47 -31.54 -34.91 15.53
CA ASP A 47 -30.31 -34.66 14.77
C ASP A 47 -29.34 -33.81 15.58
N GLY A 48 -28.08 -34.20 15.55
CA GLY A 48 -26.98 -33.57 16.27
C GLY A 48 -26.76 -32.13 15.80
N GLY A 49 -27.26 -31.18 16.58
CA GLY A 49 -27.11 -29.75 16.34
C GLY A 49 -25.68 -29.27 16.59
N ILE A 50 -25.05 -28.80 15.53
CA ILE A 50 -23.86 -27.93 15.51
C ILE A 50 -24.14 -26.71 16.41
N PRO A 51 -23.22 -26.27 17.30
CA PRO A 51 -23.45 -25.08 18.10
C PRO A 51 -23.58 -23.84 17.21
N ALA A 52 -24.68 -23.12 17.40
CA ALA A 52 -25.00 -21.87 16.72
C ALA A 52 -23.83 -20.88 16.86
N LYS A 53 -23.27 -20.46 15.72
CA LYS A 53 -22.34 -19.34 15.65
C LYS A 53 -23.05 -18.09 16.19
N LYS A 54 -22.50 -17.49 17.24
CA LYS A 54 -22.86 -16.14 17.69
C LYS A 54 -22.76 -15.20 16.49
N ALA A 55 -23.88 -14.58 16.12
CA ALA A 55 -23.89 -13.44 15.23
C ALA A 55 -23.18 -12.29 15.97
N TYR A 56 -21.91 -12.05 15.62
CA TYR A 56 -21.23 -10.82 15.96
C TYR A 56 -21.90 -9.72 15.14
N GLY A 57 -22.53 -8.77 15.83
CA GLY A 57 -23.15 -7.62 15.22
C GLY A 57 -22.14 -6.85 14.38
N ASN A 58 -22.50 -6.57 13.14
CA ASN A 58 -21.81 -5.63 12.28
C ASN A 58 -21.87 -4.25 12.94
N GLN A 59 -20.82 -3.87 13.67
CA GLN A 59 -20.57 -2.45 13.90
C GLN A 59 -20.04 -1.85 12.60
N PRO A 60 -20.58 -0.71 12.14
CA PRO A 60 -19.99 0.01 11.03
C PRO A 60 -18.58 0.45 11.45
N THR A 61 -17.55 -0.09 10.80
CA THR A 61 -16.20 0.44 10.89
C THR A 61 -16.23 1.83 10.26
N GLU A 62 -16.41 2.86 11.09
CA GLU A 62 -16.16 4.23 10.68
C GLU A 62 -14.71 4.30 10.20
N ALA A 63 -14.55 4.51 8.90
CA ALA A 63 -13.27 4.84 8.31
C ALA A 63 -12.87 6.22 8.85
N ILE A 64 -12.12 6.22 9.96
CA ILE A 64 -11.43 7.44 10.38
C ILE A 64 -10.41 7.72 9.29
N ALA A 65 -10.73 8.70 8.45
CA ALA A 65 -9.81 9.25 7.47
C ALA A 65 -8.63 9.84 8.26
N ASP A 66 -7.55 9.07 8.36
CA ASP A 66 -6.29 9.48 8.96
C ASP A 66 -5.55 10.41 7.97
N ASP A 67 -6.13 11.58 7.75
CA ASP A 67 -5.63 12.68 6.91
C ASP A 67 -4.49 13.45 7.61
N ALA A 68 -3.98 12.95 8.74
CA ALA A 68 -2.76 13.49 9.32
C ALA A 68 -1.64 13.41 8.26
N ALA A 69 -1.00 14.57 8.02
CA ALA A 69 0.14 14.66 7.15
C ALA A 69 1.19 13.62 7.58
N GLU A 70 1.72 12.88 6.61
CA GLU A 70 2.73 11.89 6.91
C GLU A 70 4.05 12.59 7.26
N VAL A 71 4.64 12.20 8.39
CA VAL A 71 5.85 12.81 8.94
C VAL A 71 6.95 11.78 9.02
N VAL A 72 8.11 12.10 8.45
CA VAL A 72 9.34 11.34 8.65
C VAL A 72 9.87 11.63 10.04
N THR A 73 9.87 10.62 10.90
CA THR A 73 10.27 10.74 12.30
C THR A 73 11.74 10.44 12.50
N ASP A 74 12.28 9.54 11.68
CA ASP A 74 13.63 9.04 11.84
C ASP A 74 14.22 8.50 10.53
N CYS A 75 15.52 8.68 10.33
CA CYS A 75 16.24 8.09 9.22
C CYS A 75 17.55 7.49 9.71
N THR A 76 17.85 6.30 9.20
CA THR A 76 19.09 5.57 9.47
C THR A 76 19.87 5.43 8.18
N TYR A 77 21.11 5.95 8.15
CA TYR A 77 21.98 5.94 6.98
C TYR A 77 23.45 6.06 7.38
N VAL A 78 24.34 5.71 6.45
CA VAL A 78 25.79 5.84 6.63
C VAL A 78 26.23 7.28 6.37
N THR A 79 27.05 7.82 7.26
CA THR A 79 27.60 9.17 7.15
C THR A 79 29.00 9.19 6.52
N ASN A 80 29.35 10.34 5.93
CA ASN A 80 30.64 10.59 5.29
C ASN A 80 31.77 10.98 6.27
N ASP A 81 31.59 10.71 7.58
CA ASP A 81 32.57 10.97 8.64
C ASP A 81 33.69 9.92 8.72
N GLY A 82 33.53 8.78 8.04
CA GLY A 82 34.51 7.71 7.95
C GLY A 82 34.21 6.48 8.80
N ASP A 83 33.21 6.53 9.69
CA ASP A 83 32.87 5.41 10.57
C ASP A 83 32.14 4.28 9.81
N ARG A 84 31.56 4.57 8.63
CA ARG A 84 30.90 3.61 7.71
C ARG A 84 29.80 2.74 8.35
N GLU A 85 29.35 3.08 9.54
CA GLU A 85 28.28 2.39 10.25
C GLU A 85 26.92 3.05 9.97
N LEU A 86 25.85 2.26 10.02
CA LEU A 86 24.49 2.76 9.94
C LEU A 86 24.13 3.48 11.25
N GLY A 87 24.01 4.80 11.19
CA GLY A 87 23.64 5.65 12.32
C GLY A 87 22.20 6.14 12.22
N ASN A 88 21.57 6.38 13.36
CA ASN A 88 20.28 7.05 13.47
C ASN A 88 20.47 8.58 13.52
N HIS A 89 19.77 9.32 12.66
CA HIS A 89 19.98 10.77 12.48
C HIS A 89 18.71 11.60 12.67
N GLY A 90 17.65 11.02 13.25
CA GLY A 90 16.37 11.68 13.44
C GLY A 90 15.67 12.05 12.12
N SER A 91 14.82 13.07 12.14
CA SER A 91 14.03 13.45 10.97
C SER A 91 14.91 13.98 9.83
N CYS A 92 14.84 13.32 8.68
CA CYS A 92 15.69 13.65 7.53
C CYS A 92 14.93 14.31 6.37
N GLY A 93 13.62 14.54 6.45
CA GLY A 93 12.86 15.07 5.31
C GLY A 93 11.35 15.02 5.48
N THR A 94 10.65 15.06 4.35
CA THR A 94 9.18 14.96 4.30
C THR A 94 8.77 14.03 3.17
N LEU A 95 7.67 13.30 3.34
CA LEU A 95 7.05 12.55 2.25
C LEU A 95 5.94 13.36 1.62
N ASP A 96 5.89 13.40 0.29
CA ASP A 96 4.72 13.90 -0.42
C ASP A 96 3.59 12.85 -0.45
N LYS A 97 2.43 13.26 -0.97
CA LYS A 97 1.26 12.38 -1.10
C LYS A 97 1.46 11.17 -2.03
N THR A 98 2.56 11.12 -2.78
CA THR A 98 2.93 10.00 -3.67
C THR A 98 3.98 9.09 -3.04
N GLY A 99 4.34 9.34 -1.78
CA GLY A 99 5.43 8.65 -1.09
C GLY A 99 6.82 9.02 -1.62
N LEU A 100 6.97 10.15 -2.33
CA LEU A 100 8.28 10.69 -2.70
C LEU A 100 8.88 11.38 -1.48
N LEU A 101 10.04 10.90 -1.06
CA LEU A 101 10.83 11.51 0.00
C LEU A 101 11.55 12.73 -0.56
N HIS A 102 11.36 13.87 0.09
CA HIS A 102 12.16 15.07 -0.07
C HIS A 102 13.10 15.17 1.14
N PHE A 103 14.34 14.74 0.94
CA PHE A 103 15.40 14.76 1.94
C PHE A 103 15.88 16.19 2.17
N ASN A 104 16.07 16.57 3.44
CA ASN A 104 16.52 17.90 3.77
C ASN A 104 18.01 18.06 3.44
N LYS A 105 18.40 19.27 3.01
CA LYS A 105 19.78 19.53 2.54
C LYS A 105 20.84 19.32 3.63
N GLN A 106 20.51 19.56 4.90
CA GLN A 106 21.46 19.43 5.99
C GLN A 106 21.85 17.98 6.23
N ALA A 107 20.88 17.06 6.21
CA ALA A 107 21.11 15.62 6.30
C ALA A 107 21.79 15.11 5.02
N LEU A 108 21.37 15.61 3.84
CA LEU A 108 21.90 15.16 2.55
C LEU A 108 23.42 15.33 2.43
N ASN A 109 23.96 16.43 2.97
CA ASN A 109 25.39 16.71 2.97
C ASN A 109 26.22 15.75 3.85
N GLN A 110 25.56 14.98 4.72
CA GLN A 110 26.21 14.04 5.62
C GLN A 110 26.20 12.62 5.06
N VAL A 111 25.35 12.32 4.08
CA VAL A 111 25.23 10.98 3.49
C VAL A 111 26.55 10.58 2.83
N ASP A 112 27.00 9.35 3.09
CA ASP A 112 28.08 8.72 2.32
C ASP A 112 27.54 8.29 0.96
N TRP A 113 28.14 8.78 -0.12
CA TRP A 113 27.75 8.44 -1.50
C TRP A 113 28.74 7.48 -2.17
N SER A 114 29.69 6.92 -1.39
CA SER A 114 30.66 5.98 -1.91
C SER A 114 30.03 4.64 -2.30
N ASN A 115 28.82 4.36 -1.79
CA ASN A 115 28.04 3.18 -2.14
C ASN A 115 27.11 3.43 -3.34
N PHE A 116 26.66 2.36 -3.98
CA PHE A 116 25.55 2.33 -4.96
C PHE A 116 25.57 3.36 -6.12
N TYR A 117 26.75 3.73 -6.64
CA TYR A 117 26.89 4.56 -7.86
C TYR A 117 26.19 5.93 -7.77
N GLY A 118 26.35 6.64 -6.65
CA GLY A 118 25.73 7.95 -6.44
C GLY A 118 24.27 7.90 -5.97
N MET A 119 23.85 6.75 -5.44
CA MET A 119 22.62 6.58 -4.66
C MET A 119 23.00 6.01 -3.30
N GLU A 120 22.08 6.04 -2.34
CA GLU A 120 22.27 5.36 -1.06
C GLU A 120 20.98 4.62 -0.67
N CYS A 121 21.13 3.54 0.08
CA CYS A 121 20.04 2.83 0.69
C CYS A 121 19.88 3.27 2.15
N ILE A 122 18.76 3.91 2.45
CA ILE A 122 18.48 4.45 3.78
C ILE A 122 17.25 3.80 4.37
N HIS A 123 17.18 3.67 5.69
CA HIS A 123 15.97 3.25 6.37
C HIS A 123 15.22 4.48 6.89
N VAL A 124 13.94 4.61 6.57
CA VAL A 124 13.09 5.74 6.95
C VAL A 124 11.97 5.22 7.83
N LYS A 125 11.76 5.85 8.98
CA LYS A 125 10.56 5.65 9.81
C LYS A 125 9.66 6.87 9.68
N THR A 126 8.37 6.59 9.64
CA THR A 126 7.33 7.62 9.59
C THR A 126 6.32 7.37 10.70
N ASN A 127 5.39 8.30 10.89
CA ASN A 127 4.25 8.08 11.78
C ASN A 127 3.24 7.06 11.22
N LYS A 128 3.38 6.65 9.95
CA LYS A 128 2.55 5.64 9.28
C LYS A 128 3.40 4.43 8.92
N GLU A 129 3.25 3.35 9.68
CA GLU A 129 4.06 2.14 9.51
C GLU A 129 4.04 1.56 8.08
N SER A 130 2.93 1.74 7.35
CA SER A 130 2.81 1.34 5.95
C SER A 130 3.82 2.01 5.01
N SER A 131 4.38 3.14 5.41
CA SER A 131 5.32 3.95 4.64
C SER A 131 6.74 3.90 5.21
N SER A 132 6.93 3.37 6.43
CA SER A 132 8.25 3.05 6.97
C SER A 132 8.96 1.95 6.15
N GLY A 133 10.29 1.97 6.12
CA GLY A 133 11.10 0.92 5.52
C GLY A 133 12.33 1.45 4.79
N TRP A 134 12.88 0.66 3.88
CA TRP A 134 14.04 1.05 3.10
C TRP A 134 13.66 1.92 1.91
N TYR A 135 14.49 2.91 1.62
CA TYR A 135 14.34 3.86 0.52
C TYR A 135 15.65 3.93 -0.26
N PHE A 136 15.53 3.99 -1.58
CA PHE A 136 16.61 4.55 -2.39
C PHE A 136 16.60 6.06 -2.24
N LEU A 137 17.78 6.65 -2.03
CA LEU A 137 18.01 8.08 -1.97
C LEU A 137 18.97 8.51 -3.08
N THR A 138 18.65 9.59 -3.77
CA THR A 138 19.48 10.24 -4.80
C THR A 138 20.26 11.41 -4.23
N GLN A 139 21.34 11.81 -4.90
CA GLN A 139 22.13 13.00 -4.55
C GLN A 139 21.34 14.30 -4.66
N GLU A 140 20.24 14.31 -5.40
CA GLU A 140 19.30 15.44 -5.47
C GLU A 140 18.37 15.52 -4.25
N GLY A 141 18.44 14.56 -3.34
CA GLY A 141 17.60 14.48 -2.15
C GLY A 141 16.20 13.96 -2.42
N LEU A 142 16.01 13.23 -3.52
CA LEU A 142 14.77 12.52 -3.80
C LEU A 142 14.91 11.05 -3.42
N GLY A 143 13.89 10.46 -2.81
CA GLY A 143 13.90 9.04 -2.51
C GLY A 143 12.55 8.34 -2.61
N ARG A 144 12.57 7.05 -2.89
CA ARG A 144 11.38 6.20 -2.91
C ARG A 144 11.59 4.91 -2.16
N ARG A 145 10.51 4.47 -1.51
CA ARG A 145 10.47 3.21 -0.79
C ARG A 145 10.70 2.06 -1.75
N THR A 146 11.54 1.12 -1.38
CA THR A 146 11.79 -0.12 -2.12
C THR A 146 11.14 -1.29 -1.41
N ILE A 147 10.85 -2.34 -2.17
CA ILE A 147 10.71 -3.66 -1.55
C ILE A 147 12.09 -4.09 -1.05
N THR A 148 12.11 -4.78 0.08
CA THR A 148 13.34 -5.01 0.82
C THR A 148 13.77 -6.46 0.69
N SER A 149 15.07 -6.70 0.73
CA SER A 149 15.58 -7.98 1.22
C SER A 149 15.69 -7.91 2.76
N ASP A 150 16.26 -8.93 3.39
CA ASP A 150 16.52 -9.00 4.84
C ASP A 150 17.16 -7.69 5.38
N ASN A 151 18.13 -7.11 4.67
CA ASN A 151 18.95 -6.00 5.18
C ASN A 151 19.18 -4.84 4.21
N GLY A 152 18.19 -4.47 3.40
CA GLY A 152 18.31 -3.26 2.58
C GLY A 152 17.51 -3.26 1.30
N CYS A 153 17.91 -2.35 0.42
CA CYS A 153 17.29 -2.09 -0.86
C CYS A 153 17.63 -3.19 -1.87
N LEU A 154 16.65 -3.60 -2.69
CA LEU A 154 16.92 -4.48 -3.82
C LEU A 154 17.57 -3.69 -4.96
N PRO A 155 18.68 -4.17 -5.55
CA PRO A 155 19.40 -3.44 -6.58
C PRO A 155 18.52 -3.15 -7.79
N PHE A 156 18.83 -2.07 -8.50
CA PHE A 156 18.20 -1.76 -9.77
C PHE A 156 18.46 -2.89 -10.79
N GLN A 157 17.39 -3.40 -11.39
CA GLN A 157 17.46 -4.36 -12.49
C GLN A 157 16.92 -3.71 -13.75
N LYS A 158 17.69 -3.77 -14.85
CA LYS A 158 17.33 -3.16 -16.14
C LYS A 158 16.98 -1.66 -16.04
N GLY A 159 17.61 -0.96 -15.10
CA GLY A 159 17.39 0.48 -14.89
C GLY A 159 16.18 0.83 -14.03
N LEU A 160 15.44 -0.17 -13.52
CA LEU A 160 14.28 0.00 -12.65
C LEU A 160 14.55 -0.54 -11.25
N ALA A 161 14.07 0.17 -10.24
CA ALA A 161 13.87 -0.35 -8.90
C ALA A 161 12.39 -0.58 -8.66
N VAL A 162 12.07 -1.50 -7.75
CA VAL A 162 10.71 -1.92 -7.42
C VAL A 162 10.38 -1.52 -5.99
N GLY A 163 9.20 -0.98 -5.77
CA GLY A 163 8.79 -0.48 -4.47
C GLY A 163 7.29 -0.32 -4.32
N TRP A 164 6.89 0.36 -3.25
CA TRP A 164 5.49 0.62 -2.95
C TRP A 164 5.11 2.10 -3.13
N VAL A 165 3.98 2.33 -3.78
CA VAL A 165 3.27 3.61 -3.83
C VAL A 165 1.81 3.30 -3.54
N ASP A 166 1.23 3.94 -2.52
CA ASP A 166 -0.17 3.74 -2.10
C ASP A 166 -0.56 2.27 -1.88
N GLY A 167 0.35 1.48 -1.30
CA GLY A 167 0.15 0.05 -1.04
C GLY A 167 0.17 -0.84 -2.28
N LYS A 168 0.55 -0.29 -3.44
CA LYS A 168 0.67 -0.98 -4.72
C LYS A 168 2.11 -1.00 -5.20
N ILE A 169 2.44 -1.98 -6.04
CA ILE A 169 3.76 -2.08 -6.64
C ILE A 169 3.92 -1.02 -7.72
N ALA A 170 5.02 -0.27 -7.61
CA ALA A 170 5.50 0.67 -8.60
C ALA A 170 6.96 0.37 -8.96
N TYR A 171 7.30 0.67 -10.19
CA TYR A 171 8.66 0.63 -10.73
C TYR A 171 9.09 2.04 -11.04
N TYR A 172 10.28 2.42 -10.58
CA TYR A 172 10.82 3.75 -10.78
C TYR A 172 12.25 3.73 -11.30
N ASP A 173 12.59 4.79 -12.04
CA ASP A 173 13.92 4.99 -12.57
C ASP A 173 14.88 5.53 -11.49
N ARG A 174 16.15 5.73 -11.88
CA ARG A 174 17.18 6.27 -10.99
C ARG A 174 16.96 7.73 -10.58
N MET A 175 16.05 8.44 -11.24
CA MET A 175 15.63 9.80 -10.88
C MET A 175 14.40 9.78 -9.95
N MET A 176 14.02 8.60 -9.45
CA MET A 176 12.83 8.37 -8.60
C MET A 176 11.51 8.71 -9.30
N LYS A 177 11.48 8.75 -10.63
CA LYS A 177 10.24 8.90 -11.40
C LYS A 177 9.56 7.54 -11.52
N ILE A 178 8.27 7.49 -11.22
CA ILE A 178 7.44 6.31 -11.47
C ILE A 178 7.38 6.08 -12.99
N VAL A 179 7.90 4.94 -13.44
CA VAL A 179 7.83 4.49 -14.83
C VAL A 179 6.58 3.63 -15.02
N HIS A 180 6.31 2.73 -14.07
CA HIS A 180 5.11 1.89 -14.07
C HIS A 180 4.50 1.82 -12.68
N GLN A 181 3.17 1.78 -12.63
CA GLN A 181 2.40 1.49 -11.41
C GLN A 181 1.40 0.39 -11.74
N THR A 182 1.29 -0.59 -10.85
CA THR A 182 0.51 -1.81 -11.09
C THR A 182 -0.51 -2.04 -9.98
N ASP A 183 -1.47 -2.93 -10.21
CA ASP A 183 -2.44 -3.29 -9.16
C ASP A 183 -1.94 -4.38 -8.19
N TYR A 184 -0.72 -4.89 -8.41
CA TYR A 184 -0.07 -5.88 -7.55
C TYR A 184 0.28 -5.29 -6.19
N VAL A 185 0.33 -6.15 -5.16
CA VAL A 185 0.68 -5.76 -3.79
C VAL A 185 2.09 -6.20 -3.40
N TRP A 186 2.66 -7.11 -4.18
CA TRP A 186 4.00 -7.64 -3.99
C TRP A 186 4.61 -7.96 -5.36
N SER A 187 5.92 -7.77 -5.48
CA SER A 187 6.71 -8.18 -6.63
C SER A 187 8.10 -8.64 -6.17
N SER A 188 8.78 -9.46 -6.98
CA SER A 188 10.24 -9.56 -6.95
C SER A 188 10.87 -8.43 -7.76
N ASP A 189 12.20 -8.37 -7.78
CA ASP A 189 12.93 -7.70 -8.85
C ASP A 189 12.85 -8.50 -10.16
N PHE A 190 13.32 -7.89 -11.26
CA PHE A 190 13.43 -8.58 -12.55
C PHE A 190 14.62 -9.54 -12.55
N TYR A 191 14.33 -10.82 -12.78
CA TYR A 191 15.33 -11.85 -13.03
C TYR A 191 15.06 -12.50 -14.38
N THR A 192 16.08 -12.56 -15.25
CA THR A 192 15.94 -13.07 -16.63
C THR A 192 14.74 -12.47 -17.38
N ASP A 193 14.58 -11.15 -17.28
CA ASP A 193 13.52 -10.35 -17.93
C ASP A 193 12.10 -10.52 -17.37
N TYR A 194 11.91 -11.30 -16.30
CA TYR A 194 10.61 -11.49 -15.66
C TYR A 194 10.63 -11.12 -14.18
N ALA A 195 9.53 -10.58 -13.68
CA ALA A 195 9.29 -10.35 -12.26
C ALA A 195 8.10 -11.18 -11.80
N ARG A 196 8.24 -11.88 -10.67
CA ARG A 196 7.12 -12.52 -10.00
C ARG A 196 6.26 -11.45 -9.36
N VAL A 197 4.97 -11.47 -9.59
CA VAL A 197 4.02 -10.50 -9.03
C VAL A 197 2.86 -11.20 -8.34
N CYS A 198 2.27 -10.55 -7.32
CA CYS A 198 1.16 -11.12 -6.57
C CYS A 198 0.05 -10.12 -6.29
N LYS A 199 -1.21 -10.58 -6.37
CA LYS A 199 -2.43 -9.85 -5.97
C LYS A 199 -3.02 -10.49 -4.71
N ARG A 200 -3.68 -9.70 -3.87
CA ARG A 200 -4.46 -10.24 -2.74
C ARG A 200 -5.73 -10.91 -3.26
N ARG A 201 -6.04 -12.07 -2.70
CA ARG A 201 -7.32 -12.77 -2.89
C ARG A 201 -8.14 -12.72 -1.60
N GLY A 202 -9.24 -11.98 -1.65
CA GLY A 202 -10.11 -11.79 -0.49
C GLY A 202 -9.48 -10.96 0.63
N ASP A 203 -9.95 -11.17 1.85
CA ASP A 203 -9.60 -10.40 3.05
C ASP A 203 -8.40 -10.96 3.82
N ARG A 204 -8.00 -12.21 3.57
CA ARG A 204 -6.89 -12.86 4.28
C ARG A 204 -5.55 -12.52 3.65
N ARG A 205 -4.59 -12.10 4.49
CA ARG A 205 -3.22 -11.73 4.08
C ARG A 205 -2.43 -12.87 3.45
N GLU A 206 -2.80 -14.11 3.72
CA GLU A 206 -2.07 -15.31 3.31
C GLU A 206 -2.43 -15.80 1.89
N TYR A 207 -3.49 -15.26 1.29
CA TYR A 207 -3.95 -15.67 -0.03
C TYR A 207 -3.47 -14.69 -1.09
N LEU A 208 -2.30 -15.01 -1.65
CA LEU A 208 -1.74 -14.32 -2.79
C LEU A 208 -1.89 -15.16 -4.05
N ASP A 209 -2.53 -14.58 -5.06
CA ASP A 209 -2.55 -15.11 -6.42
C ASP A 209 -1.31 -14.52 -7.12
N CYS A 210 -0.36 -15.37 -7.50
CA CYS A 210 0.90 -14.92 -8.10
C CYS A 210 1.07 -15.40 -9.54
N GLY A 211 1.86 -14.65 -10.29
CA GLY A 211 2.16 -14.87 -11.71
C GLY A 211 3.46 -14.16 -12.09
N TYR A 212 3.66 -13.93 -13.38
CA TYR A 212 4.85 -13.28 -13.92
C TYR A 212 4.48 -12.19 -14.91
N ILE A 213 5.21 -11.08 -14.85
CA ILE A 213 5.21 -10.02 -15.86
C ILE A 213 6.61 -9.86 -16.45
N ASP A 214 6.69 -9.33 -17.66
CA ASP A 214 7.96 -8.91 -18.27
C ASP A 214 8.30 -7.44 -17.95
N THR A 215 9.39 -6.93 -18.53
CA THR A 215 9.86 -5.55 -18.32
C THR A 215 8.95 -4.48 -18.91
N ASP A 216 8.09 -4.83 -19.86
CA ASP A 216 7.07 -3.94 -20.42
C ASP A 216 5.76 -3.98 -19.61
N MET A 217 5.75 -4.75 -18.51
CA MET A 217 4.61 -5.02 -17.63
C MET A 217 3.53 -5.90 -18.26
N GLU A 218 3.85 -6.61 -19.35
CA GLU A 218 2.92 -7.56 -19.97
C GLU A 218 2.82 -8.83 -19.12
N VAL A 219 1.61 -9.37 -18.99
CA VAL A 219 1.36 -10.59 -18.20
C VAL A 219 1.82 -11.81 -18.99
N ILE A 220 2.91 -12.43 -18.53
CA ILE A 220 3.46 -13.66 -19.11
C ILE A 220 2.80 -14.89 -18.49
N VAL A 221 2.52 -14.84 -17.19
CA VAL A 221 1.80 -15.88 -16.47
C VAL A 221 0.74 -15.23 -15.61
N GLU A 222 -0.53 -15.54 -15.89
CA GLU A 222 -1.68 -15.05 -15.12
C GLU A 222 -1.59 -15.41 -13.64
N THR A 223 -2.02 -14.50 -12.77
CA THR A 223 -2.07 -14.75 -11.33
C THR A 223 -3.13 -15.81 -11.02
N LYS A 224 -2.75 -16.92 -10.38
CA LYS A 224 -3.68 -18.00 -9.99
C LYS A 224 -3.43 -18.51 -8.57
N TYR A 225 -4.45 -19.11 -7.97
CA TYR A 225 -4.38 -19.75 -6.65
C TYR A 225 -5.19 -21.05 -6.56
N PRO A 226 -4.69 -22.08 -5.83
CA PRO A 226 -3.37 -22.12 -5.20
C PRO A 226 -2.25 -22.36 -6.21
N MET A 227 -1.05 -21.94 -5.81
CA MET A 227 0.25 -22.39 -6.31
C MET A 227 0.48 -23.90 -6.26
N ASP A 228 -0.15 -24.75 -7.09
CA ASP A 228 0.34 -26.13 -7.18
C ASP A 228 1.75 -26.14 -7.79
N LYS A 229 1.95 -25.38 -8.88
CA LYS A 229 3.24 -24.84 -9.39
C LYS A 229 2.94 -23.63 -10.27
N THR A 230 3.65 -22.52 -10.12
CA THR A 230 3.60 -21.45 -11.13
C THR A 230 4.42 -21.88 -12.33
N PRO A 231 3.85 -21.96 -13.53
CA PRO A 231 4.62 -22.25 -14.73
C PRO A 231 5.80 -21.29 -14.83
N GLU A 232 6.98 -21.81 -15.11
CA GLU A 232 8.13 -20.97 -15.44
C GLU A 232 7.82 -20.25 -16.76
N PRO A 233 8.22 -18.97 -16.89
CA PRO A 233 8.12 -18.29 -18.16
C PRO A 233 8.93 -19.07 -19.23
N PRO A 234 8.51 -19.06 -20.51
CA PRO A 234 9.20 -19.79 -21.55
C PRO A 234 10.67 -19.36 -21.59
N ASN A 235 11.58 -20.33 -21.53
CA ASN A 235 13.02 -20.11 -21.67
C ASN A 235 13.27 -19.39 -23.00
N GLN A 236 13.92 -18.24 -22.94
CA GLN A 236 14.45 -17.55 -24.13
C GLN A 236 15.75 -18.18 -24.59
#